data_AF-A0A1I5MGP6-F1
#
_entry.id   AF-A0A1I5MGP6-F1
#
_cell.length_a   1.000
_cell.length_b   1.000
_cell.length_c   1.000
_cell.angle_alpha   90.00
_cell.angle_beta   90.00
_cell.angle_gamma   90.00
#
_symmetry.space_group_name_H-M   'P 1'
#
loop_
_entity.id
_entity.type
_entity.pdbx_description
1 polymer ?
#
loop_
_entity_poly.entity_id
_entity_poly.type
_entity_poly.pdbx_seq_one_letter_code
_entity_poly.pdbx_strand_id
1 'polypeptide(L)'
;MAETVHPFYEKHRGAMEAAMRRRLDLAEAMLRERTQLSDIDGIKREVMDELEIVLTQMPYVGGATSRMSDVFVRLTGFMATSRVLRRHGVPLPDIRDIERETYKAQLLAVPEAKAPRRGRSIHVPGKSGRAARAGDKKHDRGPPGRISGGFRLRFRRAGP
;
A
#
# COMPACT_ATOMS: atom_id res chain seq x y z
N MET A 1 -11.81 2.40 -25.23
CA MET A 1 -10.98 2.28 -24.01
C MET A 1 -11.69 1.27 -23.11
N ALA A 2 -11.00 0.35 -22.44
CA ALA A 2 -11.68 -0.77 -21.78
C ALA A 2 -12.49 -0.29 -20.56
N GLU A 3 -13.76 0.04 -20.79
CA GLU A 3 -14.78 0.38 -19.78
C GLU A 3 -15.30 -0.87 -19.06
N THR A 4 -14.77 -2.05 -19.37
CA THR A 4 -15.26 -3.33 -18.89
C THR A 4 -14.38 -3.83 -17.75
N VAL A 5 -15.01 -4.07 -16.59
CA VAL A 5 -14.37 -4.70 -15.44
C VAL A 5 -13.82 -6.07 -15.86
N HIS A 6 -12.57 -6.35 -15.52
CA HIS A 6 -11.95 -7.62 -15.87
C HIS A 6 -12.71 -8.80 -15.20
N PRO A 7 -12.93 -9.95 -15.88
CA PRO A 7 -13.74 -11.05 -15.37
C PRO A 7 -13.33 -11.59 -13.99
N PHE A 8 -12.04 -11.51 -13.68
CA PHE A 8 -11.55 -11.83 -12.33
C PHE A 8 -12.19 -10.95 -11.27
N TYR A 9 -12.20 -9.62 -11.45
CA TYR A 9 -12.79 -8.72 -10.47
C TYR A 9 -14.30 -8.87 -10.42
N GLU A 10 -14.95 -9.08 -11.56
CA GLU A 10 -16.39 -9.31 -11.60
C GLU A 10 -16.80 -10.55 -10.79
N LYS A 11 -16.07 -11.65 -10.96
CA LYS A 11 -16.30 -12.89 -10.18
C LYS A 11 -16.15 -12.69 -8.66
N HIS A 12 -15.28 -11.78 -8.23
CA HIS A 12 -15.01 -11.52 -6.81
C HIS A 12 -15.69 -10.26 -6.28
N ARG A 13 -16.50 -9.57 -7.10
CA ARG A 13 -17.07 -8.25 -6.81
C ARG A 13 -17.83 -8.23 -5.50
N GLY A 14 -18.74 -9.18 -5.29
CA GLY A 14 -19.52 -9.26 -4.04
C GLY A 14 -18.65 -9.38 -2.79
N ALA A 15 -17.57 -10.16 -2.85
CA ALA A 15 -16.62 -10.29 -1.74
C ALA A 15 -15.80 -9.01 -1.53
N MET A 16 -15.40 -8.33 -2.62
CA MET A 16 -14.69 -7.06 -2.57
C MET A 16 -15.56 -5.95 -1.98
N GLU A 17 -16.83 -5.86 -2.40
CA GLU A 17 -17.78 -4.89 -1.84
C GLU A 17 -18.07 -5.14 -0.36
N ALA A 18 -18.27 -6.40 0.03
CA ALA A 18 -18.47 -6.74 1.44
C ALA A 18 -17.25 -6.38 2.30
N ALA A 19 -16.04 -6.66 1.79
CA ALA A 19 -14.79 -6.26 2.45
C ALA A 19 -14.64 -4.73 2.52
N MET A 20 -15.10 -4.01 1.50
CA MET A 20 -15.09 -2.54 1.46
C MET A 20 -16.08 -1.92 2.44
N ARG A 21 -17.31 -2.45 2.54
CA ARG A 21 -18.29 -2.00 3.54
C ARG A 21 -17.74 -2.18 4.96
N ARG A 22 -17.19 -3.36 5.26
CA ARG A 22 -16.52 -3.63 6.54
C ARG A 22 -15.34 -2.68 6.81
N ARG A 23 -14.55 -2.35 5.78
CA ARG A 23 -13.48 -1.36 5.88
C ARG A 23 -14.00 -0.01 6.34
N LEU A 24 -15.08 0.45 5.71
CA LEU A 24 -15.69 1.75 5.98
C LEU A 24 -16.29 1.81 7.38
N ASP A 25 -16.87 0.72 7.86
CA ASP A 25 -17.38 0.62 9.22
C ASP A 25 -16.27 0.71 10.26
N LEU A 26 -15.12 0.06 10.01
CA LEU A 26 -13.94 0.18 10.88
C LEU A 26 -13.33 1.59 10.84
N ALA A 27 -13.41 2.28 9.71
CA ALA A 27 -12.88 3.63 9.55
C ALA A 27 -13.80 4.72 10.12
N GLU A 28 -15.08 4.42 10.35
CA GLU A 28 -16.13 5.40 10.67
C GLU A 28 -15.79 6.26 11.90
N ALA A 29 -15.36 5.64 12.99
CA ALA A 29 -14.99 6.36 14.20
C ALA A 29 -13.84 7.36 13.93
N MET A 30 -12.80 6.91 13.23
CA MET A 30 -11.67 7.77 12.88
C MET A 30 -12.04 8.87 11.88
N LEU A 31 -12.93 8.58 10.93
CA LEU A 31 -13.45 9.59 10.01
C LEU A 31 -14.16 10.69 10.79
N ARG A 32 -15.01 10.35 11.76
CA ARG A 32 -15.68 11.35 12.61
C ARG A 32 -14.71 12.14 13.49
N GLU A 33 -13.72 11.48 14.08
CA GLU A 33 -12.78 12.12 15.01
C GLU A 33 -11.77 13.03 14.31
N ARG A 34 -11.30 12.63 13.12
CA ARG A 34 -10.16 13.28 12.45
C ARG A 34 -10.57 14.16 11.27
N THR A 35 -11.84 14.14 10.88
CA THR A 35 -12.33 14.95 9.77
C THR A 35 -13.55 15.75 10.19
N GLN A 36 -13.83 16.85 9.50
CA GLN A 36 -15.02 17.68 9.72
C GLN A 36 -16.21 17.21 8.86
N LEU A 37 -16.20 15.94 8.43
CA LEU A 37 -17.25 15.40 7.56
C LEU A 37 -18.52 15.15 8.38
N SER A 38 -19.60 15.84 8.01
CA SER A 38 -20.90 15.73 8.68
C SER A 38 -21.75 14.56 8.18
N ASP A 39 -21.66 14.21 6.89
CA ASP A 39 -22.42 13.12 6.28
C ASP A 39 -21.53 11.89 6.00
N ILE A 40 -21.19 11.15 7.04
CA ILE A 40 -20.36 9.94 6.90
C ILE A 40 -21.04 8.86 6.06
N ASP A 41 -22.37 8.73 6.15
CA ASP A 41 -23.10 7.74 5.36
C ASP A 41 -23.10 8.10 3.86
N GLY A 42 -23.17 9.39 3.52
CA GLY A 42 -22.92 9.90 2.17
C GLY A 42 -21.53 9.57 1.67
N ILE A 43 -20.50 9.81 2.48
CA ILE A 43 -19.12 9.45 2.14
C ILE A 43 -18.99 7.94 1.90
N LYS A 44 -19.61 7.10 2.73
CA LYS A 44 -19.58 5.64 2.54
C LYS A 44 -20.20 5.24 1.19
N ARG A 45 -21.33 5.84 0.81
CA ARG A 45 -21.97 5.61 -0.50
C ARG A 45 -21.07 6.05 -1.65
N GLU A 46 -20.53 7.27 -1.58
CA GLU A 46 -19.62 7.79 -2.61
C GLU A 46 -18.37 6.91 -2.78
N VAL A 47 -17.84 6.35 -1.69
CA VAL A 47 -16.72 5.42 -1.76
C VAL A 47 -17.09 4.11 -2.46
N MET A 48 -18.32 3.62 -2.27
CA MET A 48 -18.80 2.45 -3.00
C MET A 48 -19.00 2.76 -4.50
N ASP A 49 -19.48 3.94 -4.84
CA ASP A 49 -19.60 4.37 -6.25
C ASP A 49 -18.21 4.53 -6.89
N GLU A 50 -17.26 5.13 -6.16
CA GLU A 50 -15.87 5.26 -6.63
C GLU A 50 -15.19 3.89 -6.79
N LEU A 51 -15.55 2.90 -5.98
CA LEU A 51 -15.04 1.54 -6.11
C LEU A 51 -15.36 0.95 -7.50
N GLU A 52 -16.57 1.20 -8.01
CA GLU A 52 -16.98 0.73 -9.34
C GLU A 52 -16.11 1.37 -10.43
N ILE A 53 -15.85 2.67 -10.32
CA ILE A 53 -14.98 3.40 -11.26
C ILE A 53 -13.56 2.85 -11.19
N VAL A 54 -13.01 2.67 -9.99
CA VAL A 54 -11.65 2.16 -9.82
C VAL A 54 -11.53 0.75 -10.40
N LEU A 55 -12.55 -0.10 -10.24
CA LEU A 55 -12.57 -1.46 -10.78
C LEU A 55 -12.45 -1.52 -12.32
N THR A 56 -13.01 -0.54 -13.05
CA THR A 56 -12.83 -0.44 -14.51
C THR A 56 -11.39 -0.10 -14.91
N GLN A 57 -10.62 0.49 -13.99
CA GLN A 57 -9.25 0.96 -14.21
C GLN A 57 -8.20 -0.05 -13.69
N MET A 58 -8.62 -1.10 -13.00
CA MET A 58 -7.70 -2.05 -12.36
C MET A 58 -7.02 -2.96 -13.39
N PRO A 59 -5.68 -2.93 -13.51
CA PRO A 59 -4.97 -3.88 -14.36
C PRO A 59 -4.99 -5.27 -13.72
N TYR A 60 -5.23 -6.31 -14.51
CA TYR A 60 -5.10 -7.69 -14.07
C TYR A 60 -3.65 -8.18 -14.26
N VAL A 61 -2.94 -8.43 -13.15
CA VAL A 61 -1.49 -8.73 -13.15
C VAL A 61 -1.14 -10.18 -12.79
N GLY A 62 -2.04 -11.10 -13.10
CA GLY A 62 -1.70 -12.50 -13.31
C GLY A 62 -2.32 -13.47 -12.31
N GLY A 63 -3.06 -14.43 -12.84
CA GLY A 63 -3.42 -15.71 -12.21
C GLY A 63 -4.42 -15.66 -11.05
N ALA A 64 -5.43 -16.54 -11.07
CA ALA A 64 -6.43 -16.68 -10.01
C ALA A 64 -5.84 -16.99 -8.61
N THR A 65 -4.57 -17.40 -8.52
CA THR A 65 -3.87 -17.78 -7.29
C THR A 65 -2.68 -16.88 -6.95
N SER A 66 -2.46 -15.81 -7.72
CA SER A 66 -1.31 -14.93 -7.47
C SER A 66 -1.54 -14.04 -6.28
N ARG A 67 -0.53 -13.97 -5.40
CA ARG A 67 -0.45 -12.98 -4.33
C ARG A 67 -0.53 -11.53 -4.84
N MET A 68 -0.22 -11.29 -6.12
CA MET A 68 -0.37 -9.97 -6.73
C MET A 68 -1.85 -9.57 -6.84
N SER A 69 -2.75 -10.50 -7.16
CA SER A 69 -4.19 -10.22 -7.24
C SER A 69 -4.73 -9.66 -5.91
N ASP A 70 -4.29 -10.21 -4.78
CA ASP A 70 -4.65 -9.72 -3.43
C ASP A 70 -4.09 -8.32 -3.12
N VAL A 71 -2.95 -7.95 -3.71
CA VAL A 71 -2.39 -6.60 -3.57
C VAL A 71 -3.24 -5.62 -4.35
N PHE A 72 -3.62 -5.96 -5.59
CA PHE A 72 -4.44 -5.09 -6.43
C PHE A 72 -5.86 -4.93 -5.85
N VAL A 73 -6.48 -6.00 -5.33
CA VAL A 73 -7.77 -5.92 -4.62
C VAL A 73 -7.71 -4.94 -3.44
N ARG A 74 -6.64 -4.98 -2.65
CA ARG A 74 -6.45 -4.03 -1.53
C ARG A 74 -6.18 -2.61 -2.02
N LEU A 75 -5.41 -2.48 -3.09
CA LEU A 75 -5.13 -1.18 -3.70
C LEU A 75 -6.41 -0.53 -4.23
N THR A 76 -7.35 -1.29 -4.78
CA THR A 76 -8.65 -0.78 -5.23
C THR A 76 -9.38 -0.06 -4.09
N GLY A 77 -9.47 -0.68 -2.91
CA GLY A 77 -10.09 -0.06 -1.74
C GLY A 77 -9.35 1.20 -1.27
N PHE A 78 -8.01 1.16 -1.23
CA PHE A 78 -7.20 2.33 -0.86
C PHE A 78 -7.43 3.49 -1.84
N MET A 79 -7.45 3.22 -3.15
CA MET A 79 -7.67 4.23 -4.17
C MET A 79 -9.07 4.84 -4.08
N ALA A 80 -10.10 4.01 -3.92
CA ALA A 80 -11.49 4.47 -3.82
C ALA A 80 -11.67 5.40 -2.61
N THR A 81 -11.27 4.97 -1.41
CA THR A 81 -11.37 5.80 -0.20
C THR A 81 -10.54 7.08 -0.33
N SER A 82 -9.28 6.97 -0.78
CA SER A 82 -8.39 8.13 -0.88
C SER A 82 -8.91 9.18 -1.85
N ARG A 83 -9.48 8.78 -3.00
CA ARG A 83 -10.05 9.72 -3.97
C ARG A 83 -11.24 10.47 -3.40
N VAL A 84 -12.18 9.77 -2.75
CA VAL A 84 -13.36 10.42 -2.15
C VAL A 84 -12.94 11.37 -1.05
N LEU A 85 -12.11 10.94 -0.10
CA LEU A 85 -11.67 11.81 0.99
C LEU A 85 -10.90 13.04 0.48
N ARG A 86 -10.12 12.90 -0.59
CA ARG A 86 -9.46 14.04 -1.25
C ARG A 86 -10.45 15.02 -1.87
N ARG A 87 -11.54 14.54 -2.48
CA ARG A 87 -12.62 15.42 -3.02
C ARG A 87 -13.30 16.21 -1.90
N HIS A 88 -13.43 15.62 -0.72
CA HIS A 88 -13.99 16.26 0.47
C HIS A 88 -12.96 17.07 1.29
N GLY A 89 -11.80 17.38 0.70
CA GLY A 89 -10.81 18.27 1.31
C GLY A 89 -10.00 17.67 2.45
N VAL A 90 -10.08 16.36 2.69
CA VAL A 90 -9.30 15.73 3.76
C VAL A 90 -7.80 15.78 3.41
N PRO A 91 -6.93 16.26 4.33
CA PRO A 91 -5.50 16.31 4.11
C PRO A 91 -4.88 14.93 3.89
N LEU A 92 -3.87 14.83 3.02
CA LEU A 92 -3.16 13.57 2.77
C LEU A 92 -2.58 12.90 4.03
N PRO A 93 -2.03 13.64 5.02
CA PRO A 93 -1.57 13.03 6.26
C PRO A 93 -2.69 12.30 7.02
N ASP A 94 -3.88 12.89 7.07
CA ASP A 94 -5.03 12.30 7.76
C ASP A 94 -5.57 11.09 7.01
N ILE A 95 -5.67 11.17 5.68
CA ILE A 95 -6.04 10.02 4.82
C ILE A 95 -5.07 8.86 5.07
N ARG A 96 -3.76 9.12 5.05
CA ARG A 96 -2.74 8.08 5.29
C ARG A 96 -2.90 7.43 6.67
N ASP A 97 -3.19 8.22 7.69
CA ASP A 97 -3.37 7.74 9.05
C ASP A 97 -4.64 6.90 9.18
N ILE A 98 -5.77 7.39 8.67
CA ILE A 98 -7.05 6.67 8.62
C ILE A 98 -6.87 5.33 7.89
N GLU A 99 -6.26 5.34 6.71
CA GLU A 99 -6.03 4.15 5.91
C GLU A 99 -5.13 3.13 6.63
N ARG A 100 -4.07 3.59 7.29
CA ARG A 100 -3.14 2.73 8.04
C ARG A 100 -3.82 2.08 9.24
N GLU A 101 -4.52 2.85 10.06
CA GLU A 101 -5.17 2.32 11.27
C GLU A 101 -6.35 1.42 10.91
N THR A 102 -7.13 1.78 9.88
CA THR A 102 -8.20 0.91 9.34
C THR A 102 -7.63 -0.42 8.86
N TYR A 103 -6.48 -0.41 8.17
CA TYR A 103 -5.83 -1.65 7.73
C TYR A 103 -5.36 -2.51 8.90
N LYS A 104 -4.80 -1.91 9.96
CA LYS A 104 -4.46 -2.65 11.19
C LYS A 104 -5.69 -3.27 11.83
N ALA A 105 -6.79 -2.51 11.96
CA ALA A 105 -8.05 -3.00 12.50
C ALA A 105 -8.60 -4.18 11.68
N GLN A 106 -8.53 -4.09 10.35
CA GLN A 106 -8.91 -5.20 9.47
C GLN A 106 -8.07 -6.45 9.71
N LEU A 107 -6.74 -6.32 9.85
CA LEU A 107 -5.86 -7.48 10.13
C LEU A 107 -6.17 -8.14 11.47
N LEU A 108 -6.54 -7.36 12.48
CA LEU A 108 -6.94 -7.88 13.79
C LEU A 108 -8.33 -8.54 13.77
N ALA A 109 -9.16 -8.20 12.79
CA ALA A 109 -10.52 -8.68 12.66
C ALA A 109 -10.67 -9.92 11.73
N VAL A 110 -9.57 -10.46 11.18
CA VAL A 110 -9.57 -11.73 10.42
C VAL A 110 -9.28 -12.88 11.40
N PRO A 111 -10.12 -13.93 11.49
CA PRO A 111 -9.82 -15.12 12.29
C PRO A 111 -8.49 -15.75 11.82
N GLU A 112 -7.65 -16.20 12.76
CA GLU A 112 -6.27 -16.69 12.53
C GLU A 112 -6.14 -17.76 11.42
N ALA A 113 -7.23 -18.44 11.05
CA ALA A 113 -7.29 -19.43 9.97
C ALA A 113 -6.94 -18.90 8.57
N LYS A 114 -6.92 -17.58 8.35
CA LYS A 114 -6.44 -16.94 7.10
C LYS A 114 -5.32 -15.93 7.31
N ALA A 115 -4.72 -15.88 8.52
CA ALA A 115 -3.54 -15.06 8.73
C ALA A 115 -2.40 -15.62 7.87
N PRO A 116 -1.83 -14.86 6.90
CA PRO A 116 -0.62 -15.31 6.24
C PRO A 116 0.43 -15.51 7.32
N ARG A 117 1.05 -16.71 7.36
CA ARG A 117 2.15 -17.05 8.28
C ARG A 117 3.05 -15.82 8.47
N ARG A 118 2.92 -15.14 9.61
CA ARG A 118 3.80 -14.04 9.98
C ARG A 118 5.22 -14.58 9.89
N GLY A 119 6.08 -13.83 9.22
CA GLY A 119 7.36 -14.29 8.71
C GLY A 119 8.11 -15.18 9.69
N ARG A 120 8.42 -16.40 9.26
CA ARG A 120 9.47 -17.18 9.90
C ARG A 120 10.74 -16.36 9.73
N SER A 121 11.30 -15.88 10.84
CA SER A 121 12.59 -15.21 10.89
C SER A 121 13.56 -16.01 10.04
N ILE A 122 14.19 -15.37 9.06
CA ILE A 122 15.25 -15.98 8.28
C ILE A 122 16.43 -16.12 9.24
N HIS A 123 16.55 -17.27 9.88
CA HIS A 123 17.76 -17.64 10.60
C HIS A 123 18.84 -17.93 9.55
N VAL A 124 19.81 -17.03 9.42
CA VAL A 124 21.04 -17.31 8.67
C VAL A 124 21.99 -18.04 9.62
N PRO A 125 22.34 -19.32 9.38
CA PRO A 125 23.28 -20.02 10.23
C PRO A 125 24.71 -19.62 9.90
N GLY A 126 25.45 -19.27 10.94
CA GLY A 126 26.88 -19.57 11.06
C GLY A 126 27.87 -18.69 10.29
N LYS A 127 28.40 -17.68 10.97
CA LYS A 127 29.85 -17.43 10.92
C LYS A 127 30.38 -17.36 12.35
N SER A 128 30.71 -18.51 12.91
CA SER A 128 31.49 -18.64 14.13
C SER A 128 32.95 -18.24 13.86
N GLY A 129 33.40 -17.19 14.55
CA GLY A 129 34.72 -17.04 15.15
C GLY A 129 35.97 -17.07 14.26
N ARG A 130 36.67 -15.93 14.18
CA ARG A 130 38.12 -15.90 14.51
C ARG A 130 38.53 -14.51 14.98
N ALA A 131 39.15 -14.49 16.16
CA ALA A 131 39.66 -13.32 16.84
C ALA A 131 40.99 -12.83 16.25
N ALA A 132 41.15 -11.50 16.33
CA ALA A 132 42.35 -10.68 16.47
C ALA A 132 43.73 -11.18 16.01
N ARG A 133 44.40 -10.34 15.21
CA ARG A 133 45.69 -9.72 15.57
C ARG A 133 45.94 -8.47 14.72
N ALA A 134 46.28 -7.37 15.39
CA ALA A 134 46.84 -6.15 14.80
C ALA A 134 48.36 -6.29 14.64
N GLY A 135 48.94 -5.60 13.65
CA GLY A 135 50.38 -5.54 13.43
C GLY A 135 50.81 -4.77 12.16
N ASP A 136 51.01 -3.47 12.34
CA ASP A 136 51.96 -2.54 11.69
C ASP A 136 52.18 -2.42 10.15
N LYS A 137 51.84 -1.20 9.68
CA LYS A 137 52.60 -0.21 8.89
C LYS A 137 53.41 -0.55 7.60
N LYS A 138 53.04 0.25 6.58
CA LYS A 138 53.80 0.91 5.50
C LYS A 138 54.21 0.09 4.25
N HIS A 139 53.57 0.41 3.13
CA HIS A 139 54.27 0.99 1.97
C HIS A 139 53.30 1.72 1.02
N ASP A 140 53.90 2.58 0.21
CA ASP A 140 53.42 3.82 -0.39
C ASP A 140 52.95 3.68 -1.87
N ARG A 141 52.23 4.71 -2.33
CA ARG A 141 51.98 5.20 -3.72
C ARG A 141 50.81 4.70 -4.59
N GLY A 142 49.93 5.67 -4.89
CA GLY A 142 49.12 5.76 -6.11
C GLY A 142 47.93 6.75 -5.97
N PRO A 143 47.85 7.87 -6.73
CA PRO A 143 46.85 8.93 -6.50
C PRO A 143 45.42 8.60 -6.99
N PRO A 144 44.40 9.33 -6.50
CA PRO A 144 43.00 8.90 -6.54
C PRO A 144 42.29 9.20 -7.86
N GLY A 145 41.72 8.15 -8.47
CA GLY A 145 40.69 8.28 -9.49
C GLY A 145 39.37 8.77 -8.86
N ARG A 146 39.03 10.03 -9.10
CA ARG A 146 37.71 10.59 -8.82
C ARG A 146 36.67 9.91 -9.71
N ILE A 147 35.67 9.28 -9.11
CA ILE A 147 34.37 9.07 -9.78
C ILE A 147 33.31 9.77 -8.94
N SER A 148 33.10 11.05 -9.28
CA SER A 148 31.92 11.82 -8.93
C SER A 148 30.72 11.25 -9.70
N GLY A 149 29.93 10.41 -9.06
CA GLY A 149 28.64 9.91 -9.57
C GLY A 149 27.48 10.55 -8.83
N GLY A 150 27.35 11.88 -8.89
CA GLY A 150 26.18 12.60 -8.38
C GLY A 150 24.96 12.26 -9.24
N PHE A 151 24.06 11.44 -8.71
CA PHE A 151 22.79 11.10 -9.35
C PHE A 151 21.85 12.32 -9.26
N ARG A 152 21.93 13.23 -10.23
CA ARG A 152 20.94 14.30 -10.41
C ARG A 152 19.70 13.72 -11.09
N LEU A 153 18.62 13.53 -10.33
CA LEU A 153 17.28 13.41 -10.90
C LEU A 153 16.95 14.74 -11.61
N ARG A 154 16.89 14.73 -12.94
CA ARG A 154 16.28 15.82 -13.70
C ARG A 154 14.76 15.69 -13.57
N PHE A 155 14.17 16.59 -12.80
CA PHE A 155 12.74 16.90 -12.93
C PHE A 155 12.52 17.57 -14.28
N ARG A 156 11.87 16.87 -15.22
CA ARG A 156 11.31 17.49 -16.41
C ARG A 156 9.96 18.09 -16.00
N ARG A 157 9.95 19.39 -15.74
CA ARG A 157 8.73 20.19 -15.61
C ARG A 157 8.21 20.50 -17.01
N ALA A 158 6.94 20.23 -17.25
CA ALA A 158 6.24 20.56 -18.49
C ALA A 158 5.64 21.97 -18.41
N GLY A 159 5.65 22.67 -19.55
CA GLY A 159 4.75 23.77 -19.91
C GLY A 159 5.37 25.17 -19.94
N PRO A 160 4.76 26.13 -20.67
CA PRO A 160 3.54 26.01 -21.50
C PRO A 160 3.82 25.67 -22.98
#